data_AF-A0A973B647-F1
#
_entry.id   AF-A0A973B647-F1
#
_cell.length_a   1.000
_cell.length_b   1.000
_cell.length_c   1.000
_cell.angle_alpha   90.00
_cell.angle_beta   90.00
_cell.angle_gamma   90.00
#
_symmetry.space_group_name_H-M   'P 1'
#
loop_
_entity.id
_entity.type
_entity.pdbx_description
1 polymer ?
#
loop_
_entity_poly.entity_id
_entity_poly.type
_entity_poly.pdbx_seq_one_letter_code
_entity_poly.pdbx_strand_id
1 'polypeptide(L)'
;MPDNFYIPDLGKDPNSPFARDANGKLVRRAFWLNMSDRSLIMAMTQGVGACIRNDQKRAHLTDLHREELISHVCTQEILPPK
;
A
#
# COMPACT_ATOMS: atom_id res chain seq x y z
N MET A 1 -15.10 -0.99 4.93
CA MET A 1 -15.16 -2.46 4.77
C MET A 1 -13.78 -2.94 4.35
N PRO A 2 -13.29 -4.09 4.83
CA PRO A 2 -11.95 -4.62 4.56
C PRO A 2 -11.66 -4.92 3.07
N ASP A 3 -12.68 -4.84 2.20
CA ASP A 3 -12.63 -5.18 0.78
C ASP A 3 -11.75 -4.26 -0.09
N ASN A 4 -11.27 -3.12 0.45
CA ASN A 4 -10.40 -2.19 -0.28
C ASN A 4 -8.91 -2.40 -0.03
N PHE A 5 -8.50 -3.32 0.85
CA PHE A 5 -7.07 -3.56 1.10
C PHE A 5 -6.48 -4.59 0.14
N TYR A 6 -5.20 -4.45 -0.17
CA TYR A 6 -4.45 -5.50 -0.86
C TYR A 6 -4.28 -6.71 0.07
N ILE A 7 -4.61 -7.90 -0.45
CA ILE A 7 -4.46 -9.18 0.26
C ILE A 7 -3.28 -9.93 -0.40
N PRO A 8 -2.12 -10.03 0.28
CA PRO A 8 -0.99 -10.76 -0.27
C PRO A 8 -1.21 -12.28 -0.23
N ASP A 9 -0.66 -12.99 -1.21
CA ASP A 9 -0.53 -14.45 -1.18
C ASP A 9 0.62 -14.82 -0.24
N LEU A 10 0.30 -15.12 1.02
CA LEU A 10 1.28 -15.48 2.05
C LEU A 10 1.92 -16.86 1.83
N GLY A 11 1.40 -17.68 0.92
CA GLY A 11 2.05 -18.92 0.50
C GLY A 11 3.25 -18.66 -0.42
N LYS A 12 3.19 -17.58 -1.21
CA LYS A 12 4.28 -17.14 -2.11
C LYS A 12 5.19 -16.10 -1.47
N ASP A 13 4.64 -15.18 -0.69
CA ASP A 13 5.39 -14.17 0.07
C ASP A 13 4.96 -14.15 1.55
N PRO A 14 5.50 -15.07 2.37
CA PRO A 14 5.19 -15.14 3.81
C PRO A 14 5.58 -13.87 4.59
N ASN A 15 6.50 -13.10 4.03
CA ASN A 15 7.05 -11.91 4.67
C ASN A 15 6.44 -10.61 4.16
N SER A 16 5.35 -10.71 3.40
CA SER A 16 4.70 -9.54 2.83
C SER A 16 4.40 -8.47 3.90
N PRO A 17 4.84 -7.22 3.71
CA PRO A 17 4.59 -6.15 4.68
C PRO A 17 3.11 -5.73 4.70
N PHE A 18 2.32 -6.16 3.72
CA PHE A 18 0.87 -5.94 3.64
C PHE A 18 0.05 -6.97 4.43
N ALA A 19 0.68 -7.98 5.03
CA ALA A 19 -0.01 -8.99 5.82
C ALA A 19 -0.83 -8.34 6.96
N ARG A 20 -2.11 -8.74 7.06
CA ARG A 20 -3.06 -8.28 8.09
C ARG A 20 -3.49 -9.46 8.96
N ASP A 21 -3.77 -9.18 10.23
CA ASP A 21 -4.31 -10.14 11.18
C ASP A 21 -5.83 -10.38 10.96
N ALA A 22 -6.43 -11.24 11.78
CA ALA A 22 -7.87 -11.57 11.70
C ALA A 22 -8.79 -10.35 11.92
N ASN A 23 -8.29 -9.28 12.53
CA ASN A 23 -9.01 -8.02 12.75
C ASN A 23 -8.76 -7.02 11.62
N GLY A 24 -8.02 -7.40 10.58
CA GLY A 24 -7.66 -6.53 9.46
C GLY A 24 -6.57 -5.53 9.79
N LYS A 25 -5.80 -5.68 10.89
CA LYS A 25 -4.70 -4.78 11.24
C LYS A 25 -3.39 -5.27 10.64
N LEU A 26 -2.55 -4.36 10.14
CA LEU A 26 -1.20 -4.68 9.65
C LEU A 26 -0.38 -5.38 10.75
N VAL A 27 0.04 -6.62 10.48
CA VAL A 27 0.89 -7.40 11.39
C VAL A 27 2.25 -6.71 11.56
N ARG A 28 2.80 -6.19 10.47
CA ARG A 28 4.10 -5.49 10.43
C ARG A 28 3.92 -3.98 10.36
N ARG A 29 2.97 -3.41 11.10
CA ARG A 29 2.65 -1.96 11.02
C ARG A 29 3.87 -1.07 11.27
N ALA A 30 4.76 -1.45 12.19
CA ALA A 30 5.98 -0.70 12.50
C ALA A 30 6.92 -0.54 11.29
N PHE A 31 6.95 -1.51 10.37
CA PHE A 31 7.73 -1.41 9.13
C PHE A 31 7.35 -0.15 8.34
N TRP A 32 6.05 0.13 8.24
CA TRP A 32 5.53 1.28 7.52
C TRP A 32 5.66 2.58 8.31
N LEU A 33 5.32 2.56 9.61
CA LEU A 33 5.35 3.77 10.45
C LEU A 33 6.76 4.33 10.67
N ASN A 34 7.78 3.47 10.58
CA ASN A 34 9.17 3.88 10.70
C ASN A 34 9.76 4.44 9.39
N MET A 35 9.02 4.37 8.27
CA MET A 35 9.47 4.96 7.01
C MET A 35 9.26 6.47 7.01
N SER A 36 10.24 7.18 6.43
CA SER A 36 10.03 8.55 5.97
C SER A 36 9.03 8.57 4.82
N ASP A 37 8.36 9.70 4.60
CA ASP A 37 7.41 9.87 3.48
C ASP A 37 8.06 9.54 2.13
N ARG A 38 9.32 9.95 1.92
CA ARG A 38 10.07 9.64 0.71
C ARG A 38 10.26 8.13 0.53
N SER A 39 10.65 7.43 1.60
CA SER A 39 10.82 5.98 1.58
C SER A 39 9.49 5.26 1.32
N LEU A 40 8.40 5.74 1.93
CA LEU A 40 7.06 5.19 1.74
C LEU A 40 6.57 5.38 0.29
N ILE A 41 6.77 6.57 -0.29
CA ILE A 41 6.45 6.84 -1.70
C ILE A 41 7.22 5.88 -2.61
N MET A 42 8.53 5.71 -2.41
CA MET A 42 9.34 4.80 -3.23
C MET A 42 8.90 3.34 -3.06
N ALA A 43 8.62 2.89 -1.84
CA ALA A 43 8.13 1.54 -1.58
C ALA A 43 6.79 1.27 -2.30
N MET A 44 5.91 2.28 -2.39
CA MET A 44 4.58 2.14 -2.99
C MET A 44 4.55 2.33 -4.51
N THR A 45 5.53 3.03 -5.09
CA THR A 45 5.58 3.32 -6.53
C THR A 45 6.56 2.42 -7.29
N GLN A 46 7.66 2.02 -6.65
CA GLN A 46 8.76 1.27 -7.27
C GLN A 46 9.11 -0.02 -6.53
N GLY A 47 8.68 -0.16 -5.27
CA GLY A 47 8.96 -1.31 -4.43
C GLY A 47 7.79 -2.29 -4.32
N VAL A 48 7.59 -2.81 -3.11
CA VAL A 48 6.58 -3.82 -2.78
C VAL A 48 5.14 -3.41 -3.15
N GLY A 49 4.84 -2.11 -3.23
CA GLY A 49 3.54 -1.62 -3.63
C GLY A 49 3.38 -1.34 -5.11
N ALA A 50 4.41 -1.48 -5.94
CA ALA A 50 4.38 -1.07 -7.35
C ALA A 50 3.20 -1.70 -8.12
N CYS A 51 2.97 -3.01 -7.91
CA CYS A 51 1.92 -3.78 -8.60
C CYS A 51 0.53 -3.70 -7.94
N ILE A 52 0.37 -2.89 -6.89
CA ILE A 52 -0.91 -2.72 -6.18
C ILE A 52 -1.76 -1.67 -6.90
N ARG A 53 -3.08 -1.88 -6.95
CA ARG A 53 -4.02 -0.92 -7.56
C ARG A 53 -4.15 0.35 -6.72
N ASN A 54 -4.46 1.48 -7.37
CA ASN A 54 -4.50 2.78 -6.70
C ASN A 54 -5.54 2.87 -5.56
N ASP A 55 -6.68 2.21 -5.69
CA ASP A 55 -7.68 2.08 -4.63
C ASP A 55 -7.11 1.41 -3.37
N GLN A 56 -6.36 0.34 -3.55
CA GLN A 56 -5.69 -0.39 -2.47
C GLN A 56 -4.53 0.40 -1.86
N LYS A 57 -3.74 1.10 -2.69
CA LYS A 57 -2.71 2.02 -2.20
C LYS A 57 -3.32 3.13 -1.35
N ARG A 58 -4.43 3.72 -1.81
CA ARG A 58 -5.17 4.76 -1.09
C ARG A 58 -5.67 4.26 0.26
N ALA A 59 -6.33 3.11 0.28
CA ALA A 59 -6.82 2.51 1.53
C ALA A 59 -5.67 2.27 2.51
N HIS A 60 -4.53 1.77 2.02
CA HIS A 60 -3.35 1.53 2.86
C HIS A 60 -2.78 2.82 3.46
N LEU A 61 -2.64 3.89 2.68
CA LEU A 61 -2.14 5.18 3.18
C LEU A 61 -3.09 5.83 4.18
N THR A 62 -4.41 5.73 3.97
CA THR A 62 -5.42 6.18 4.95
C THR A 62 -5.33 5.39 6.25
N ASP A 63 -5.14 4.07 6.20
CA ASP A 63 -4.93 3.24 7.40
C ASP A 63 -3.65 3.61 8.16
N LEU A 64 -2.65 4.18 7.48
CA LEU A 64 -1.42 4.68 8.10
C LEU A 64 -1.50 6.13 8.60
N HIS A 65 -2.63 6.82 8.37
CA HIS A 65 -2.75 8.28 8.58
C HIS A 65 -1.67 9.06 7.82
N ARG A 66 -1.57 8.78 6.51
CA ARG A 66 -0.65 9.40 5.54
C ARG A 66 -1.38 9.78 4.24
N GLU A 67 -2.60 10.28 4.38
CA GLU A 67 -3.47 10.63 3.26
C GLU A 67 -2.85 11.68 2.33
N GLU A 68 -2.02 12.57 2.85
CA GLU A 68 -1.29 13.58 2.10
C GLU A 68 -0.37 12.98 1.01
N LEU A 69 0.07 11.73 1.17
CA LEU A 69 0.95 11.05 0.21
C LEU A 69 0.18 10.40 -0.95
N ILE A 70 -1.16 10.35 -0.89
CA ILE A 70 -1.99 9.67 -1.89
C ILE A 70 -1.75 10.24 -3.29
N SER A 71 -1.62 11.56 -3.43
CA SER A 71 -1.37 12.24 -4.71
C SER A 71 0.00 11.90 -5.32
N HIS A 72 0.99 11.55 -4.48
CA HIS A 72 2.32 11.16 -4.92
C HIS A 72 2.42 9.66 -5.24
N VAL A 73 1.61 8.83 -4.59
CA VAL A 73 1.65 7.37 -4.70
C VAL A 73 0.69 6.84 -5.77
N CYS A 74 -0.50 7.42 -5.87
CA CYS A 74 -1.49 7.01 -6.86
C CYS A 74 -1.23 7.77 -8.15
N THR A 75 -0.60 7.11 -9.13
CA THR A 75 -0.42 7.68 -10.46
C THR A 75 -1.78 7.91 -11.12
N GLN A 76 -1.93 9.02 -11.86
CA GLN A 76 -3.06 9.14 -12.76
C GLN A 76 -2.97 7.99 -13.77
N GLU A 77 -4.03 7.20 -13.93
CA GLU A 77 -4.16 6.32 -15.09
C GLU A 77 -4.10 7.22 -16.32
N ILE A 78 -2.93 7.28 -16.95
CA ILE A 78 -2.80 7.92 -18.26
C ILE A 78 -3.58 6.99 -19.20
N LEU A 79 -4.83 7.35 -19.48
CA LEU A 79 -5.58 6.69 -20.54
C LEU A 79 -4.74 6.87 -21.82
N PRO A 80 -4.34 5.80 -22.53
CA PRO A 80 -3.63 5.98 -23.79
C PRO A 80 -4.51 6.83 -24.72
N PRO A 81 -3.94 7.83 -25.41
CA PRO A 81 -4.70 8.62 -26.38
C PRO A 81 -5.26 7.67 -27.46
N LYS A 82 -6.54 7.87 -27.79
CA LYS A 82 -7.19 7.20 -28.94
C LYS A 82 -6.62 7.72 -30.26
#